data_AF-A0A3B8W364-F1
#
_entry.id   AF-A0A3B8W364-F1
#
_cell.length_a   1.000
_cell.length_b   1.000
_cell.length_c   1.000
_cell.angle_alpha   90.00
_cell.angle_beta   90.00
_cell.angle_gamma   90.00
#
_symmetry.space_group_name_H-M   'P 1'
#
loop_
_entity.id
_entity.type
_entity.pdbx_description
1 polymer ?
#
loop_
_entity_poly.entity_id
_entity_poly.type
_entity_poly.pdbx_seq_one_letter_code
_entity_poly.pdbx_strand_id
1 'polypeptide(L)'
;MAKTASKAAPVKSESKPARKAAAPKAPKPAKAAAPTLHPIEKAALDAHAKLTSLNLAEDLRSAIEWCVGSYRYDRNPVGLYETVARAVEVFQQEKAKKNKGITAPFIASLEKALATR
;
A
#
# COMPACT_ATOMS: atom_id res chain seq x y z
N MET A 1 62.62 35.61 -12.34
CA MET A 1 61.45 35.74 -13.23
C MET A 1 60.23 35.88 -12.31
N ALA A 2 59.73 37.05 -11.93
CA ALA A 2 59.32 38.26 -12.66
C ALA A 2 57.91 38.17 -13.30
N LYS A 3 57.01 39.06 -12.85
CA LYS A 3 55.75 39.56 -13.48
C LYS A 3 54.52 38.63 -13.45
N THR A 4 53.46 38.94 -12.67
CA THR A 4 52.25 39.80 -12.95
C THR A 4 51.27 39.17 -13.95
N ALA A 5 49.93 39.33 -13.91
CA ALA A 5 49.00 40.12 -13.08
C ALA A 5 47.72 39.25 -12.78
N SER A 6 46.51 39.68 -12.40
CA SER A 6 45.81 40.97 -12.11
C SER A 6 44.67 40.64 -11.10
N LYS A 7 44.27 41.47 -10.12
CA LYS A 7 43.56 42.77 -10.16
C LYS A 7 42.11 42.69 -10.72
N ALA A 8 41.11 42.79 -9.84
CA ALA A 8 39.97 43.74 -9.87
C ALA A 8 38.63 43.19 -9.33
N ALA A 9 38.26 43.63 -8.12
CA ALA A 9 36.92 44.17 -7.87
C ALA A 9 36.88 45.63 -8.43
N PRO A 10 35.72 46.34 -8.54
CA PRO A 10 34.39 46.06 -7.98
C PRO A 10 33.21 46.30 -8.97
N VAL A 11 31.96 46.21 -8.50
CA VAL A 11 31.06 47.38 -8.36
C VAL A 11 29.83 47.04 -7.50
N LYS A 12 29.38 48.03 -6.72
CA LYS A 12 28.09 48.00 -6.00
C LYS A 12 26.93 48.08 -7.00
N SER A 13 25.81 47.45 -6.66
CA SER A 13 24.51 48.04 -6.93
C SER A 13 23.64 47.85 -5.69
N GLU A 14 23.28 48.97 -5.06
CA GLU A 14 22.62 49.02 -3.76
C GLU A 14 21.27 49.73 -3.94
N SER A 15 20.16 49.01 -3.74
CA SER A 15 18.81 49.58 -3.69
C SER A 15 17.89 48.75 -2.78
N LYS A 16 17.74 49.20 -1.53
CA LYS A 16 16.57 48.96 -0.67
C LYS A 16 15.36 49.76 -1.23
N PRO A 17 14.13 49.66 -0.68
CA PRO A 17 13.54 48.62 0.17
C PRO A 17 12.11 48.18 -0.30
N ALA A 18 11.70 46.91 -0.13
CA ALA A 18 10.28 46.56 -0.25
C ALA A 18 9.82 45.37 0.63
N ARG A 19 8.81 45.66 1.45
CA ARG A 19 7.75 44.76 1.98
C ARG A 19 8.09 43.32 2.38
N LYS A 20 8.17 43.16 3.71
CA LYS A 20 7.46 42.15 4.52
C LYS A 20 6.29 41.46 3.77
N ALA A 21 6.50 40.23 3.33
CA ALA A 21 5.47 39.26 2.98
C ALA A 21 5.90 37.89 3.52
N ALA A 22 4.97 37.14 4.09
CA ALA A 22 5.28 35.88 4.76
C ALA A 22 5.83 34.83 3.77
N ALA A 23 6.72 33.97 4.25
CA ALA A 23 7.20 32.83 3.49
C ALA A 23 6.00 32.02 2.93
N PRO A 24 6.05 31.56 1.66
CA PRO A 24 5.03 30.66 1.15
C PRO A 24 5.09 29.38 2.00
N LYS A 25 4.06 29.17 2.83
CA LYS A 25 3.87 27.90 3.52
C LYS A 25 3.83 26.83 2.45
N ALA A 26 4.74 25.87 2.53
CA ALA A 26 4.70 24.68 1.69
C ALA A 26 3.27 24.12 1.70
N PRO A 27 2.73 23.67 0.54
CA PRO A 27 1.41 23.07 0.52
C PRO A 27 1.43 21.89 1.49
N LYS A 28 0.56 21.96 2.50
CA LYS A 28 0.34 20.82 3.40
C LYS A 28 0.06 19.60 2.51
N PRO A 29 0.73 18.46 2.71
CA PRO A 29 0.37 17.27 1.96
C PRO A 29 -1.12 17.02 2.18
N ALA A 30 -1.87 16.91 1.07
CA ALA A 30 -3.29 16.68 1.13
C ALA A 30 -3.54 15.47 2.04
N LYS A 31 -4.38 15.65 3.06
CA LYS A 31 -4.75 14.59 4.00
C LYS A 31 -5.25 13.42 3.14
N ALA A 32 -4.43 12.37 3.04
CA ALA A 32 -4.70 11.26 2.14
C ALA A 32 -6.12 10.77 2.42
N ALA A 33 -6.96 10.78 1.39
CA ALA A 33 -8.29 10.20 1.50
C ALA A 33 -8.11 8.79 2.03
N ALA A 34 -8.84 8.43 3.09
CA ALA A 34 -8.80 7.07 3.61
C ALA A 34 -9.05 6.13 2.43
N PRO A 35 -8.11 5.22 2.12
CA PRO A 35 -8.21 4.46 0.89
C PRO A 35 -9.52 3.70 0.92
N THR A 36 -10.33 3.88 -0.12
CA THR A 36 -11.45 3.01 -0.43
C THR A 36 -10.87 1.64 -0.76
N LEU A 37 -10.57 0.85 0.29
CA LEU A 37 -10.05 -0.51 0.18
C LEU A 37 -10.97 -1.27 -0.77
N HIS A 38 -10.38 -1.88 -1.79
CA HIS A 38 -11.18 -2.68 -2.71
C HIS A 38 -11.80 -3.84 -1.91
N PRO A 39 -13.06 -4.26 -2.17
CA PRO A 39 -13.68 -5.35 -1.41
C PRO A 39 -12.81 -6.62 -1.37
N ILE A 40 -12.13 -6.91 -2.49
CA ILE A 40 -11.18 -8.02 -2.61
C ILE A 40 -9.85 -7.80 -1.87
N GLU A 41 -9.34 -6.57 -1.78
CA GLU A 41 -8.14 -6.23 -0.99
C GLU A 41 -8.43 -6.46 0.50
N LYS A 42 -9.60 -6.03 0.98
CA LYS A 42 -10.05 -6.32 2.34
C LYS A 42 -10.23 -7.82 2.59
N ALA A 43 -10.85 -8.55 1.65
CA ALA A 43 -11.02 -10.00 1.75
C ALA A 43 -9.67 -10.74 1.79
N ALA A 44 -8.70 -10.31 0.98
CA ALA A 44 -7.35 -10.84 0.98
C ALA A 44 -6.64 -10.59 2.33
N LEU A 45 -6.71 -9.38 2.88
CA LEU A 45 -6.17 -9.07 4.21
C LEU A 45 -6.83 -9.89 5.32
N ASP A 46 -8.14 -10.11 5.26
CA ASP A 46 -8.90 -10.91 6.24
C ASP A 46 -8.54 -12.40 6.14
N ALA A 47 -8.39 -12.93 4.92
CA ALA A 47 -7.85 -14.26 4.64
C ALA A 47 -6.42 -14.43 5.18
N HIS A 48 -5.52 -13.47 4.89
CA HIS A 48 -4.15 -13.47 5.39
C HIS A 48 -4.10 -13.44 6.92
N ALA A 49 -4.90 -12.56 7.55
CA ALA A 49 -5.01 -12.43 9.00
C ALA A 49 -5.55 -13.72 9.67
N LYS A 50 -6.34 -14.51 8.93
CA LYS A 50 -6.88 -15.78 9.42
C LYS A 50 -5.92 -16.95 9.25
N LEU A 51 -5.23 -17.05 8.11
CA LEU A 51 -4.17 -18.05 7.86
C LEU A 51 -3.03 -17.88 8.87
N THR A 52 -2.46 -16.67 8.94
CA THR A 52 -2.60 -15.83 10.15
C THR A 52 -2.55 -16.54 11.51
N SER A 53 -3.65 -16.36 12.25
CA SER A 53 -3.87 -16.93 13.59
C SER A 53 -3.90 -18.45 13.64
N LEU A 54 -4.09 -19.14 12.51
CA LEU A 54 -4.16 -20.60 12.45
C LEU A 54 -2.80 -21.24 12.14
N ASN A 55 -1.81 -20.44 11.74
CA ASN A 55 -0.50 -20.86 11.27
C ASN A 55 -0.59 -21.92 10.15
N LEU A 56 -1.42 -21.63 9.15
CA LEU A 56 -1.71 -22.50 8.01
C LEU A 56 -1.25 -21.88 6.68
N ALA A 57 -0.77 -22.74 5.79
CA ALA A 57 -0.44 -22.43 4.39
C ALA A 57 0.43 -21.16 4.23
N GLU A 58 1.67 -21.23 4.71
CA GLU A 58 2.70 -20.17 4.57
C GLU A 58 2.86 -19.67 3.13
N ASP A 59 2.89 -20.58 2.15
CA ASP A 59 2.95 -20.22 0.73
C ASP A 59 1.78 -19.33 0.31
N LEU A 60 0.59 -19.61 0.83
CA LEU A 60 -0.63 -18.87 0.51
C LEU A 60 -0.66 -17.52 1.24
N ARG A 61 -0.11 -17.45 2.47
CA ARG A 61 0.08 -16.19 3.20
C ARG A 61 1.01 -15.26 2.44
N SER A 62 2.19 -15.75 2.08
CA SER A 62 3.18 -15.03 1.26
C SER A 62 2.62 -14.61 -0.10
N ALA A 63 1.85 -15.48 -0.76
CA ALA A 63 1.20 -15.15 -2.04
C ALA A 63 0.15 -14.04 -1.89
N ILE A 64 -0.69 -14.07 -0.85
CA ILE A 64 -1.63 -12.98 -0.57
C ILE A 64 -0.90 -11.68 -0.29
N GLU A 65 0.12 -11.70 0.58
CA GLU A 65 0.88 -10.49 0.93
C GLU A 65 1.56 -9.87 -0.30
N TRP A 66 2.16 -10.70 -1.16
CA TRP A 66 2.71 -10.28 -2.45
C TRP A 66 1.65 -9.68 -3.37
N CYS A 67 0.47 -10.31 -3.50
CA CYS A 67 -0.63 -9.80 -4.34
C CYS A 67 -1.21 -8.48 -3.81
N VAL A 68 -1.35 -8.31 -2.48
CA VAL A 68 -1.77 -7.04 -1.87
C VAL A 68 -0.70 -5.96 -2.09
N GLY A 69 0.58 -6.29 -1.93
CA GLY A 69 1.70 -5.39 -2.24
C GLY A 69 1.65 -4.93 -3.70
N SER A 70 1.62 -5.88 -4.64
CA SER A 70 1.54 -5.63 -6.08
C SER A 70 0.31 -4.79 -6.47
N TYR A 71 -0.87 -5.10 -5.94
CA TYR A 71 -2.10 -4.34 -6.19
C TYR A 71 -1.98 -2.85 -5.82
N ARG A 72 -1.20 -2.51 -4.79
CA ARG A 72 -1.00 -1.12 -4.38
C ARG A 72 -0.13 -0.32 -5.35
N TYR A 73 0.67 -0.98 -6.19
CA TYR A 73 1.49 -0.35 -7.23
C TYR A 73 0.82 -0.40 -8.61
N ASP A 74 0.34 -1.58 -9.02
CA ASP A 74 -0.18 -1.85 -10.37
C ASP A 74 -1.69 -1.53 -10.50
N ARG A 75 -2.44 -1.57 -9.39
CA ARG A 75 -3.91 -1.48 -9.31
C ARG A 75 -4.67 -2.62 -10.00
N ASN A 76 -4.00 -3.67 -10.47
CA ASN A 76 -4.62 -4.86 -11.03
C ASN A 76 -5.11 -5.86 -9.95
N PRO A 77 -6.43 -6.09 -9.81
CA PRO A 77 -6.97 -6.96 -8.78
C PRO A 77 -6.96 -8.46 -9.13
N VAL A 78 -6.52 -8.87 -10.34
CA VAL A 78 -6.58 -10.28 -10.80
C VAL A 78 -5.88 -11.24 -9.83
N GLY A 79 -4.67 -10.91 -9.37
CA GLY A 79 -3.93 -11.74 -8.42
C GLY A 79 -4.61 -11.84 -7.04
N LEU A 80 -5.35 -10.81 -6.62
CA LEU A 80 -6.15 -10.85 -5.39
C LEU A 80 -7.35 -11.79 -5.53
N TYR A 81 -8.05 -11.78 -6.67
CA TYR A 81 -9.15 -12.73 -6.91
C TYR A 81 -8.65 -14.18 -6.92
N GLU A 82 -7.52 -14.48 -7.57
CA GLU A 82 -6.98 -15.84 -7.56
C GLU A 82 -6.50 -16.31 -6.18
N THR A 83 -5.77 -15.46 -5.45
CA THR A 83 -5.26 -15.84 -4.12
C THR A 83 -6.37 -15.99 -3.08
N VAL A 84 -7.41 -15.14 -3.13
CA VAL A 84 -8.60 -15.29 -2.27
C VAL A 84 -9.42 -16.54 -2.65
N ALA A 85 -9.52 -16.90 -3.93
CA ALA A 85 -10.17 -18.15 -4.35
C ALA A 85 -9.44 -19.39 -3.80
N ARG A 86 -8.11 -19.46 -3.95
CA ARG A 86 -7.32 -20.54 -3.33
C ARG A 86 -7.42 -20.54 -1.80
N ALA A 87 -7.49 -19.36 -1.17
CA ALA A 87 -7.68 -19.26 0.28
C ALA A 87 -9.02 -19.87 0.70
N VAL A 88 -10.11 -19.61 -0.03
CA VAL A 88 -11.43 -20.21 0.19
C VAL A 88 -11.36 -21.74 0.12
N GLU A 89 -10.71 -22.31 -0.89
CA GLU A 89 -10.53 -23.77 -1.00
C GLU A 89 -9.80 -24.36 0.21
N VAL A 90 -8.67 -23.77 0.60
CA VAL A 90 -7.92 -24.18 1.80
C VAL A 90 -8.77 -24.05 3.07
N PHE A 91 -9.52 -22.97 3.22
CA PHE A 91 -10.43 -22.80 4.35
C PHE A 91 -11.56 -23.82 4.37
N GLN A 92 -12.12 -24.22 3.21
CA GLN A 92 -13.11 -25.28 3.13
C GLN A 92 -12.52 -26.65 3.51
N GLN A 93 -11.31 -26.99 3.03
CA GLN A 93 -10.61 -28.22 3.41
C GLN A 93 -10.29 -28.27 4.91
N GLU A 94 -9.79 -27.18 5.48
CA GLU A 94 -9.43 -27.10 6.91
C GLU A 94 -10.68 -27.08 7.82
N LYS A 95 -11.79 -26.47 7.36
CA LYS A 95 -13.10 -26.61 8.00
C LYS A 95 -13.58 -28.06 8.00
N ALA A 96 -13.38 -28.81 6.91
CA ALA A 96 -13.70 -30.25 6.86
C ALA A 96 -12.84 -31.08 7.83
N LYS A 97 -11.57 -30.70 8.03
CA LYS A 97 -10.68 -31.25 9.09
C LYS A 97 -11.06 -30.82 10.52
N LYS A 98 -12.22 -30.18 10.72
CA LYS A 98 -12.73 -29.65 12.00
C LYS A 98 -11.82 -28.60 12.65
N ASN A 99 -11.09 -27.82 11.86
CA ASN A 99 -10.32 -26.69 12.41
C ASN A 99 -11.27 -25.61 12.95
N LYS A 100 -11.40 -25.54 14.28
CA LYS A 100 -12.38 -24.72 15.02
C LYS A 100 -12.28 -23.21 14.74
N GLY A 101 -11.18 -22.76 14.13
CA GLY A 101 -10.98 -21.35 13.81
C GLY A 101 -11.78 -20.85 12.61
N ILE A 102 -12.20 -21.72 11.68
CA ILE A 102 -12.76 -21.32 10.38
C ILE A 102 -14.30 -21.40 10.42
N THR A 103 -14.96 -20.25 10.34
CA THR A 103 -16.41 -20.16 10.41
C THR A 103 -17.03 -20.13 9.00
N ALA A 104 -18.22 -20.71 8.85
CA ALA A 104 -18.99 -20.64 7.60
C ALA A 104 -19.25 -19.18 7.11
N PRO A 105 -19.66 -18.20 7.96
CA PRO A 105 -19.84 -16.82 7.52
C PRO A 105 -18.56 -16.14 7.03
N PHE A 106 -17.37 -16.54 7.53
CA PHE A 106 -16.10 -16.00 7.06
C PHE A 106 -15.83 -16.44 5.62
N ILE A 107 -15.98 -17.73 5.31
CA ILE A 107 -15.85 -18.25 3.95
C ILE A 107 -16.84 -17.55 3.00
N ALA A 108 -18.11 -17.43 3.40
CA ALA A 108 -19.13 -16.76 2.61
C ALA A 108 -18.83 -15.25 2.36
N SER A 109 -18.14 -14.58 3.29
CA SER A 109 -17.68 -13.20 3.11
C SER A 109 -16.59 -13.08 2.04
N LEU A 110 -15.66 -14.04 1.99
CA LEU A 110 -14.63 -14.13 0.95
C LEU A 110 -15.24 -14.46 -0.41
N GLU A 111 -16.15 -15.44 -0.47
CA GLU A 111 -16.89 -15.81 -1.70
C GLU A 111 -17.71 -14.63 -2.24
N LYS A 112 -18.32 -13.83 -1.36
CA LYS A 112 -19.04 -12.60 -1.77
C LYS A 112 -18.11 -11.53 -2.34
N ALA A 113 -16.88 -11.41 -1.83
CA ALA A 113 -15.87 -10.52 -2.40
C ALA A 113 -15.38 -11.01 -3.78
N LEU A 114 -15.25 -12.32 -3.97
CA LEU A 114 -14.96 -12.94 -5.28
C LEU A 114 -16.09 -12.71 -6.29
N ALA A 115 -17.34 -12.79 -5.86
CA ALA A 115 -18.53 -12.53 -6.68
C ALA A 115 -18.73 -11.03 -7.05
N THR A 116 -17.81 -10.14 -6.68
CA THR A 116 -17.77 -8.73 -7.09
C THR A 116 -16.84 -8.51 -8.31
N ARG A 117 -16.34 -9.59 -8.92
CA ARG A 117 -15.58 -9.61 -10.19
C ARG A 117 -16.51 -9.41 -11.39
#